data_AF-A0A3D1LFA7-F1
#
_entry.id   AF-A0A3D1LFA7-F1
#
_cell.length_a   1.000
_cell.length_b   1.000
_cell.length_c   1.000
_cell.angle_alpha   90.00
_cell.angle_beta   90.00
_cell.angle_gamma   90.00
#
_symmetry.space_group_name_H-M   'P 1'
#
loop_
_entity.id
_entity.type
_entity.pdbx_description
1 polymer ?
#
loop_
_entity_poly.entity_id
_entity_poly.type
_entity_poly.pdbx_seq_one_letter_code
_entity_poly.pdbx_strand_id
1 'polypeptide(L)'
;QSFISVGNIILQGVINTFGSGVIAGYSAGVKLNNLVITSFTTLGNGISNYTAQNIGAGKLSRIKEGFRAGLKLVWALSLPMALLYVFGGRALIHVFIDAPTETAMQTAVLYLRILSPFYFVVSAKLVADGILRGAGVMGKFMVSTFTDLILRVALAVVLAKTALGSAGIWCAWPVGWTVATFLSVLFYKQGYWNRTQETV
;
A
#
# COMPACT_ATOMS: atom_id res chain seq x y z
N GLN A 1 -13.65 6.49 -5.90
CA GLN A 1 -13.28 7.28 -4.71
C GLN A 1 -14.29 7.08 -3.58
N SER A 2 -15.60 7.21 -3.81
CA SER A 2 -16.63 7.09 -2.78
C SER A 2 -16.58 5.81 -1.93
N PHE A 3 -16.39 4.63 -2.56
CA PHE A 3 -16.31 3.36 -1.82
C PHE A 3 -15.08 3.27 -0.90
N ILE A 4 -13.94 3.80 -1.35
CA ILE A 4 -12.71 3.85 -0.56
C ILE A 4 -12.90 4.77 0.65
N SER A 5 -13.58 5.90 0.46
CA SER A 5 -13.94 6.81 1.55
C SER A 5 -14.83 6.13 2.60
N VAL A 6 -15.84 5.36 2.17
CA VAL A 6 -16.71 4.61 3.09
C VAL A 6 -15.89 3.61 3.92
N GLY A 7 -15.01 2.83 3.30
CA GLY A 7 -14.16 1.88 4.02
C GLY A 7 -13.23 2.57 5.03
N ASN A 8 -12.69 3.73 4.68
CA ASN A 8 -11.87 4.53 5.60
C ASN A 8 -12.68 5.11 6.76
N ILE A 9 -13.93 5.52 6.54
CA ILE A 9 -14.82 5.98 7.62
C ILE A 9 -15.09 4.84 8.61
N ILE A 10 -15.34 3.62 8.12
CA ILE A 10 -15.55 2.45 8.99
C ILE A 10 -14.28 2.16 9.82
N LEU A 11 -13.10 2.12 9.18
CA LEU A 11 -11.82 1.94 9.87
C LEU A 11 -11.60 3.02 10.94
N GLN A 12 -11.85 4.29 10.62
CA GLN A 12 -11.73 5.37 11.58
C GLN A 12 -12.73 5.23 12.73
N GLY A 13 -13.95 4.78 12.45
CA GLY A 13 -14.95 4.45 13.47
C GLY A 13 -14.46 3.40 14.46
N VAL A 14 -13.82 2.33 13.98
CA VAL A 14 -13.20 1.31 14.84
C VAL A 14 -12.03 1.89 15.64
N ILE A 15 -11.20 2.73 15.03
CA ILE A 15 -10.06 3.35 15.75
C ILE A 15 -10.55 4.31 16.85
N ASN A 16 -11.66 5.01 16.61
CA ASN A 16 -12.24 5.95 17.56
C ASN A 16 -12.86 5.26 18.79
N THR A 17 -13.05 3.94 18.80
CA THR A 17 -13.47 3.20 20.01
C THR A 17 -12.30 2.96 20.97
N PHE A 18 -11.06 3.24 20.56
CA PHE A 18 -9.88 3.17 21.41
C PHE A 18 -9.59 4.54 22.06
N GLY A 19 -8.80 4.52 23.14
CA GLY A 19 -8.47 5.74 23.89
C GLY A 19 -7.74 6.79 23.05
N SER A 20 -7.81 8.06 23.49
CA SER A 20 -7.23 9.22 22.80
C SER A 20 -5.74 9.08 22.47
N GLY A 21 -4.97 8.37 23.32
CA GLY A 21 -3.57 8.04 23.03
C GLY A 21 -3.39 7.19 21.76
N VAL A 22 -4.23 6.18 21.56
CA VAL A 22 -4.19 5.33 20.35
C VAL A 22 -4.56 6.14 19.11
N ILE A 23 -5.59 6.98 19.21
CA ILE A 23 -6.03 7.85 18.11
C ILE A 23 -4.91 8.82 17.71
N ALA A 24 -4.26 9.46 18.69
CA ALA A 24 -3.15 10.38 18.45
C ALA A 24 -1.95 9.67 17.82
N GLY A 25 -1.55 8.51 18.37
CA GLY A 25 -0.45 7.72 17.84
C GLY A 25 -0.69 7.25 16.41
N TYR A 26 -1.88 6.71 16.13
CA TYR A 26 -2.28 6.34 14.77
C TYR A 26 -2.26 7.53 13.82
N SER A 27 -2.76 8.70 14.25
CA SER A 27 -2.78 9.90 13.43
C SER A 27 -1.39 10.38 13.02
N ALA A 28 -0.39 10.24 13.89
CA ALA A 28 1.00 10.52 13.52
C ALA A 28 1.60 9.43 12.62
N GLY A 29 1.38 8.16 12.95
CA GLY A 29 1.86 7.03 12.14
C GLY A 29 1.30 7.05 10.71
N VAL A 30 0.01 7.33 10.55
CA VAL A 30 -0.65 7.35 9.24
C VAL A 30 -0.15 8.51 8.36
N LYS A 31 0.24 9.65 8.95
CA LYS A 31 0.87 10.76 8.21
C LYS A 31 2.20 10.33 7.60
N LEU A 32 3.06 9.69 8.39
CA LEU A 32 4.33 9.12 7.89
C LEU A 32 4.10 8.05 6.82
N ASN A 33 3.10 7.19 7.01
CA ASN A 33 2.73 6.18 6.02
C ASN A 33 2.24 6.83 4.71
N ASN A 34 1.40 7.86 4.80
CA ASN A 34 0.87 8.56 3.63
C ASN A 34 1.98 9.20 2.78
N LEU A 35 3.05 9.73 3.41
CA LEU A 35 4.21 10.25 2.68
C LEU A 35 4.83 9.17 1.79
N VAL A 36 5.08 7.98 2.36
CA VAL A 36 5.67 6.85 1.63
C VAL A 36 4.74 6.33 0.52
N ILE A 37 3.47 6.09 0.85
CA ILE A 37 2.48 5.60 -0.11
C ILE A 37 2.26 6.59 -1.26
N THR A 38 2.33 7.90 -0.98
CA THR A 38 2.23 8.93 -2.02
C THR A 38 3.39 8.84 -2.99
N SER A 39 4.63 8.70 -2.51
CA SER A 39 5.81 8.50 -3.36
C SER A 39 5.66 7.29 -4.28
N PHE A 40 5.18 6.16 -3.74
CA PHE A 40 4.95 4.95 -4.53
C PHE A 40 3.82 5.12 -5.55
N THR A 41 2.76 5.82 -5.17
CA THR A 41 1.62 6.08 -6.06
C THR A 41 2.05 6.96 -7.24
N THR A 42 2.90 7.97 -7.00
CA THR A 42 3.49 8.80 -8.06
C THR A 42 4.28 7.98 -9.06
N LEU A 43 5.13 7.06 -8.58
CA LEU A 43 5.85 6.13 -9.47
C LEU A 43 4.89 5.21 -10.23
N GLY A 44 3.87 4.67 -9.57
CA GLY A 44 2.82 3.86 -10.22
C GLY A 44 2.07 4.62 -11.31
N ASN A 45 1.81 5.91 -11.14
CA ASN A 45 1.23 6.78 -12.17
C ASN A 45 2.20 7.00 -13.33
N GLY A 46 3.49 7.16 -13.06
CA GLY A 46 4.53 7.20 -14.10
C GLY A 46 4.58 5.92 -14.93
N ILE A 47 4.51 4.76 -14.27
CA ILE A 47 4.42 3.44 -14.94
C ILE A 47 3.15 3.31 -15.78
N SER A 48 2.02 3.87 -15.32
CA SER A 48 0.77 3.91 -16.08
C SER A 48 0.93 4.68 -17.39
N ASN A 49 1.52 5.88 -17.33
CA ASN A 49 1.78 6.70 -18.52
C ASN A 49 2.76 6.00 -19.48
N TYR A 50 3.85 5.46 -18.94
CA TYR A 50 4.83 4.69 -19.71
C TYR A 50 4.16 3.50 -20.42
N THR A 51 3.29 2.78 -19.73
CA THR A 51 2.57 1.62 -20.30
C THR A 51 1.65 2.05 -21.43
N ALA A 52 0.81 3.07 -21.21
CA ALA A 52 -0.11 3.60 -22.22
C ALA A 52 0.63 4.06 -23.49
N GLN A 53 1.74 4.79 -23.31
CA GLN A 53 2.57 5.26 -24.44
C GLN A 53 3.18 4.10 -25.23
N ASN A 54 3.71 3.09 -24.56
CA ASN A 54 4.32 1.95 -25.25
C ASN A 54 3.26 1.07 -25.95
N ILE A 55 2.06 0.95 -25.40
CA ILE A 55 0.93 0.27 -26.07
C ILE A 55 0.52 1.04 -27.31
N GLY A 56 0.35 2.36 -27.21
CA GLY A 56 0.02 3.21 -28.36
C GLY A 56 1.08 3.17 -29.47
N ALA A 57 2.34 2.92 -29.12
CA ALA A 57 3.45 2.74 -30.06
C ALA A 57 3.67 1.29 -30.52
N GLY A 58 2.82 0.33 -30.11
CA GLY A 58 2.97 -1.09 -30.45
C GLY A 58 4.15 -1.82 -29.77
N LYS A 59 4.83 -1.18 -28.81
CA LYS A 59 6.06 -1.68 -28.16
C LYS A 59 5.75 -2.48 -26.89
N LEU A 60 5.02 -3.59 -27.02
CA LEU A 60 4.55 -4.39 -25.88
C LEU A 60 5.68 -5.02 -25.04
N SER A 61 6.82 -5.37 -25.66
CA SER A 61 8.01 -5.90 -24.96
C SER A 61 8.50 -4.95 -23.86
N ARG A 62 8.40 -3.64 -24.10
CA ARG A 62 8.84 -2.59 -23.17
C ARG A 62 8.02 -2.52 -21.90
N ILE A 63 6.82 -3.11 -21.87
CA ILE A 63 5.99 -3.19 -20.66
C ILE A 63 6.64 -4.11 -19.62
N LYS A 64 7.27 -5.22 -20.05
CA LYS A 64 8.01 -6.13 -19.16
C LYS A 64 9.25 -5.44 -18.58
N GLU A 65 9.96 -4.69 -19.41
CA GLU A 65 11.10 -3.87 -18.98
C GLU A 65 10.66 -2.79 -17.98
N GLY A 66 9.57 -2.09 -18.28
CA GLY A 66 8.97 -1.08 -17.41
C GLY A 66 8.55 -1.65 -16.06
N PHE A 67 7.95 -2.85 -16.02
CA PHE A 67 7.63 -3.53 -14.77
C PHE A 67 8.88 -3.81 -13.93
N ARG A 68 9.92 -4.39 -14.53
CA ARG A 68 11.18 -4.72 -13.84
C ARG A 68 11.91 -3.46 -13.36
N ALA A 69 11.98 -2.42 -14.19
CA ALA A 69 12.59 -1.14 -13.82
C ALA A 69 11.79 -0.45 -12.72
N GLY A 70 10.45 -0.43 -12.84
CA GLY A 70 9.55 0.11 -11.84
C GLY A 70 9.71 -0.58 -10.48
N LEU A 71 9.76 -1.91 -10.45
CA LEU A 71 10.02 -2.69 -9.23
C LEU A 71 11.36 -2.33 -8.58
N LYS A 72 12.44 -2.27 -9.36
CA LYS A 72 13.76 -1.87 -8.84
C LYS A 72 13.73 -0.47 -8.23
N LEU A 73 13.10 0.49 -8.91
CA LEU A 73 12.99 1.87 -8.42
C LEU A 73 12.19 1.95 -7.12
N VAL A 74 11.00 1.33 -7.08
CA VAL A 74 10.19 1.39 -5.86
C VAL A 74 10.84 0.64 -4.71
N TRP A 75 11.50 -0.50 -4.93
CA TRP A 75 12.19 -1.23 -3.86
C TRP A 75 13.46 -0.52 -3.37
N ALA A 76 14.17 0.18 -4.26
CA ALA A 76 15.27 1.06 -3.86
C ALA A 76 14.80 2.21 -2.95
N LEU A 77 13.54 2.65 -3.08
CA LEU A 77 12.92 3.61 -2.16
C LEU A 77 12.33 2.94 -0.91
N SER A 78 11.73 1.75 -1.05
CA SER A 78 11.10 1.03 0.08
C SER A 78 12.11 0.63 1.14
N LEU A 79 13.30 0.19 0.76
CA LEU A 79 14.33 -0.26 1.71
C LEU A 79 14.78 0.84 2.69
N PRO A 80 15.28 2.01 2.24
CA PRO A 80 15.70 3.06 3.17
C PRO A 80 14.52 3.58 4.01
N MET A 81 13.32 3.70 3.43
CA MET A 81 12.13 4.10 4.19
C MET A 81 11.75 3.09 5.27
N ALA A 82 11.82 1.79 4.97
CA ALA A 82 11.53 0.74 5.93
C ALA A 82 12.53 0.72 7.07
N LEU A 83 13.83 0.78 6.76
CA LEU A 83 14.89 0.86 7.77
C LEU A 83 14.72 2.11 8.65
N LEU A 84 14.49 3.26 8.03
CA LEU A 84 14.28 4.52 8.74
C LEU A 84 13.09 4.45 9.71
N TYR A 85 11.99 3.80 9.32
CA TYR A 85 10.79 3.73 10.17
C TYR A 85 10.91 2.65 11.27
N VAL A 86 11.62 1.55 11.01
CA VAL A 86 11.87 0.50 12.01
C VAL A 86 12.81 0.99 13.12
N PHE A 87 13.91 1.65 12.74
CA PHE A 87 14.96 2.08 13.68
C PHE A 87 14.77 3.52 14.17
N GLY A 88 14.35 4.43 13.29
CA GLY A 88 14.17 5.85 13.59
C GLY A 88 12.73 6.26 13.89
N GLY A 89 11.78 5.33 13.93
CA GLY A 89 10.35 5.62 14.09
C GLY A 89 10.03 6.55 15.27
N ARG A 90 10.67 6.35 16.43
CA ARG A 90 10.46 7.22 17.61
C ARG A 90 10.79 8.69 17.34
N ALA A 91 11.93 8.97 16.73
CA ALA A 91 12.35 10.33 16.42
C ALA A 91 11.45 10.96 15.35
N LEU A 92 11.04 10.18 14.35
CA LEU A 92 10.16 10.67 13.28
C LEU A 92 8.75 11.02 13.76
N ILE A 93 8.25 10.33 14.78
CA ILE A 93 6.94 10.66 15.36
C ILE A 93 6.93 12.06 15.98
N HIS A 94 8.07 12.54 16.49
CA HIS A 94 8.16 13.90 17.03
C HIS A 94 7.99 15.00 15.97
N VAL A 95 8.15 14.70 14.67
CA VAL A 95 7.85 15.65 13.58
C VAL A 95 6.35 15.99 13.53
N PHE A 96 5.49 15.09 14.02
CA PHE A 96 4.03 15.25 13.94
C PHE A 96 3.35 15.40 15.31
N ILE A 97 4.06 15.13 16.41
CA ILE A 97 3.57 15.31 17.78
C ILE A 97 4.74 15.80 18.67
N ASP A 98 4.63 17.00 19.23
CA ASP A 98 5.67 17.56 20.12
C ASP A 98 5.83 16.75 21.41
N ALA A 99 4.74 16.59 22.18
CA ALA A 99 4.72 15.92 23.48
C ALA A 99 3.73 14.75 23.49
N PRO A 100 4.05 13.63 22.79
CA PRO A 100 3.17 12.47 22.75
C PRO A 100 3.10 11.81 24.13
N THR A 101 1.90 11.38 24.53
CA THR A 101 1.76 10.46 25.65
C THR A 101 2.48 9.15 25.34
N GLU A 102 2.87 8.40 26.37
CA GLU A 102 3.57 7.13 26.17
C GLU A 102 2.76 6.17 25.28
N THR A 103 1.44 6.08 25.50
CA THR A 103 0.53 5.28 24.66
C THR A 103 0.52 5.73 23.20
N ALA A 104 0.56 7.04 22.93
CA ALA A 104 0.58 7.56 21.57
C ALA A 104 1.89 7.21 20.86
N MET A 105 3.03 7.40 21.53
CA MET A 105 4.33 7.04 20.98
C MET A 105 4.43 5.54 20.70
N GLN A 106 4.03 4.70 21.66
CA GLN A 106 4.05 3.24 21.49
C GLN A 106 3.14 2.78 20.34
N THR A 107 1.92 3.33 20.25
CA THR A 107 0.97 3.01 19.18
C THR A 107 1.55 3.37 17.81
N ALA A 108 2.12 4.56 17.68
CA ALA A 108 2.64 5.04 16.41
C ALA A 108 3.86 4.21 15.94
N VAL A 109 4.79 3.92 16.86
CA VAL A 109 5.96 3.09 16.58
C VAL A 109 5.55 1.66 16.21
N LEU A 110 4.57 1.08 16.93
CA LEU A 110 4.05 -0.25 16.64
C LEU A 110 3.41 -0.29 15.24
N TYR A 111 2.57 0.70 14.91
CA TYR A 111 1.97 0.84 13.59
C TYR A 111 3.05 0.88 12.49
N LEU A 112 4.07 1.73 12.64
CA LEU A 112 5.16 1.83 11.66
C LEU A 112 5.95 0.53 11.52
N ARG A 113 6.28 -0.14 12.63
CA ARG A 113 7.02 -1.42 12.61
C ARG A 113 6.24 -2.55 11.96
N ILE A 114 4.92 -2.56 12.09
CA ILE A 114 4.05 -3.54 11.42
C ILE A 114 3.98 -3.27 9.91
N LEU A 115 3.81 -2.01 9.49
CA LEU A 115 3.57 -1.68 8.09
C LEU A 115 4.85 -1.62 7.25
N SER A 116 5.94 -1.07 7.80
CA SER A 116 7.15 -0.76 7.03
C SER A 116 7.79 -1.95 6.30
N PRO A 117 7.85 -3.18 6.85
CA PRO A 117 8.35 -4.34 6.10
C PRO A 117 7.50 -4.68 4.88
N PHE A 118 6.21 -4.32 4.89
CA PHE A 118 5.27 -4.57 3.79
C PHE A 118 5.26 -3.45 2.74
N TYR A 119 6.10 -2.41 2.89
CA TYR A 119 6.28 -1.40 1.85
C TYR A 119 6.76 -1.98 0.52
N PHE A 120 7.59 -3.02 0.55
CA PHE A 120 8.00 -3.76 -0.65
C PHE A 120 6.84 -4.43 -1.38
N VAL A 121 5.86 -4.90 -0.61
CA VAL A 121 4.69 -5.62 -1.10
C VAL A 121 3.72 -4.63 -1.75
N VAL A 122 3.29 -3.61 -1.02
CA VAL A 122 2.37 -2.59 -1.56
C VAL A 122 2.99 -1.79 -2.70
N SER A 123 4.31 -1.55 -2.67
CA SER A 123 4.97 -0.85 -3.78
C SER A 123 4.93 -1.69 -5.07
N ALA A 124 5.10 -3.01 -4.97
CA ALA A 124 4.97 -3.91 -6.12
C ALA A 124 3.53 -3.93 -6.66
N LYS A 125 2.52 -3.91 -5.77
CA LYS A 125 1.11 -3.73 -6.16
C LYS A 125 0.92 -2.47 -6.99
N LEU A 126 1.43 -1.32 -6.52
CA LEU A 126 1.24 -0.03 -7.18
C LEU A 126 1.91 0.02 -8.57
N VAL A 127 3.04 -0.66 -8.76
CA VAL A 127 3.67 -0.83 -10.08
C VAL A 127 2.79 -1.69 -11.00
N ALA A 128 2.34 -2.85 -10.52
CA ALA A 128 1.45 -3.73 -11.29
C ALA A 128 0.14 -3.03 -11.66
N ASP A 129 -0.48 -2.35 -10.70
CA ASP A 129 -1.69 -1.53 -10.89
C ASP A 129 -1.45 -0.39 -11.88
N GLY A 130 -0.26 0.24 -11.84
CA GLY A 130 0.16 1.21 -12.85
C GLY A 130 0.05 0.63 -14.26
N ILE A 131 0.58 -0.58 -14.49
CA ILE A 131 0.49 -1.27 -15.79
C ILE A 131 -0.95 -1.61 -16.14
N LEU A 132 -1.72 -2.17 -15.21
CA LEU A 132 -3.13 -2.51 -15.45
C LEU A 132 -3.95 -1.29 -15.87
N ARG A 133 -3.70 -0.15 -15.21
CA ARG A 133 -4.34 1.14 -15.53
C ARG A 133 -3.89 1.66 -16.89
N GLY A 134 -2.58 1.70 -17.15
CA GLY A 134 -2.02 2.16 -18.43
C GLY A 134 -2.40 1.29 -19.62
N ALA A 135 -2.68 0.01 -19.40
CA ALA A 135 -3.13 -0.92 -20.43
C ALA A 135 -4.64 -0.97 -20.65
N GLY A 136 -5.41 -0.12 -19.94
CA GLY A 136 -6.86 -0.02 -20.07
C GLY A 136 -7.66 -1.15 -19.41
N VAL A 137 -7.01 -2.07 -18.67
CA VAL A 137 -7.67 -3.21 -18.02
C VAL A 137 -8.14 -2.86 -16.60
N MET A 138 -8.90 -1.77 -16.49
CA MET A 138 -9.35 -1.20 -15.20
C MET A 138 -10.15 -2.16 -14.33
N GLY A 139 -10.91 -3.09 -14.92
CA GLY A 139 -11.65 -4.11 -14.18
C GLY A 139 -10.75 -4.92 -13.24
N LYS A 140 -9.59 -5.37 -13.72
CA LYS A 140 -8.62 -6.15 -12.92
C LYS A 140 -8.00 -5.31 -11.79
N PHE A 141 -7.68 -4.05 -12.06
CA PHE A 141 -7.21 -3.09 -11.06
C PHE A 141 -8.25 -2.86 -9.95
N MET A 142 -9.52 -2.68 -10.34
CA MET A 142 -10.62 -2.48 -9.39
C MET A 142 -10.83 -3.70 -8.49
N VAL A 143 -10.80 -4.91 -9.05
CA VAL A 143 -10.91 -6.15 -8.27
C VAL A 143 -9.84 -6.20 -7.18
N SER A 144 -8.56 -6.01 -7.53
CA SER A 144 -7.48 -6.00 -6.54
C SER A 144 -7.66 -4.92 -5.47
N THR A 145 -8.04 -3.71 -5.87
CA THR A 145 -8.21 -2.56 -4.95
C THR A 145 -9.40 -2.74 -4.01
N PHE A 146 -10.51 -3.29 -4.49
CA PHE A 146 -11.66 -3.58 -3.63
C PHE A 146 -11.39 -4.76 -2.71
N THR A 147 -10.69 -5.80 -3.18
CA THR A 147 -10.25 -6.91 -2.32
C THR A 147 -9.36 -6.41 -1.17
N ASP A 148 -8.39 -5.54 -1.45
CA ASP A 148 -7.57 -4.88 -0.41
C ASP A 148 -8.45 -4.21 0.65
N LEU A 149 -9.38 -3.35 0.22
CA LEU A 149 -10.21 -2.56 1.13
C LEU A 149 -11.15 -3.44 1.94
N ILE A 150 -11.84 -4.39 1.31
CA ILE A 150 -12.80 -5.29 1.98
C ILE A 150 -12.07 -6.13 3.03
N LEU A 151 -10.94 -6.73 2.66
CA LEU A 151 -10.13 -7.50 3.61
C LEU A 151 -9.63 -6.63 4.75
N ARG A 152 -9.11 -5.44 4.46
CA ARG A 152 -8.61 -4.52 5.49
C ARG A 152 -9.71 -4.12 6.47
N VAL A 153 -10.91 -3.77 5.99
CA VAL A 153 -12.04 -3.39 6.85
C VAL A 153 -12.53 -4.60 7.65
N ALA A 154 -12.75 -5.74 7.01
CA ALA A 154 -13.24 -6.95 7.69
C ALA A 154 -12.26 -7.43 8.77
N LEU A 155 -10.97 -7.51 8.45
CA LEU A 155 -9.94 -7.92 9.40
C LEU A 155 -9.76 -6.89 10.51
N ALA A 156 -9.82 -5.59 10.23
CA ALA A 156 -9.73 -4.59 11.29
C ALA A 156 -10.88 -4.72 12.28
N VAL A 157 -12.12 -4.89 11.81
CA VAL A 157 -13.30 -5.05 12.68
C VAL A 157 -13.23 -6.33 13.52
N VAL A 158 -12.76 -7.44 12.93
CA VAL A 158 -12.65 -8.73 13.61
C VAL A 158 -11.48 -8.74 14.59
N LEU A 159 -10.28 -8.37 14.14
CA LEU A 159 -9.07 -8.44 14.95
C LEU A 159 -9.07 -7.39 16.07
N ALA A 160 -9.72 -6.24 15.89
CA ALA A 160 -9.89 -5.25 16.96
C ALA A 160 -10.66 -5.79 18.18
N LYS A 161 -11.51 -6.81 17.99
CA LYS A 161 -12.29 -7.45 19.07
C LYS A 161 -11.54 -8.59 19.77
N THR A 162 -10.35 -8.94 19.28
CA THR A 162 -9.52 -10.00 19.88
C THR A 162 -8.56 -9.41 20.93
N ALA A 163 -7.77 -10.27 21.57
CA ALA A 163 -6.71 -9.85 22.50
C ALA A 163 -5.65 -8.91 21.87
N LEU A 164 -5.60 -8.81 20.53
CA LEU A 164 -4.72 -7.87 19.83
C LEU A 164 -5.14 -6.40 19.98
N GLY A 165 -6.41 -6.13 20.31
CA GLY A 165 -6.94 -4.77 20.41
C GLY A 165 -6.58 -3.90 19.20
N SER A 166 -6.03 -2.71 19.42
CA SER A 166 -5.65 -1.78 18.35
C SER A 166 -4.57 -2.34 17.42
N ALA A 167 -3.68 -3.22 17.89
CA ALA A 167 -2.68 -3.87 17.06
C ALA A 167 -3.30 -4.72 15.94
N GLY A 168 -4.47 -5.30 16.20
CA GLY A 168 -5.24 -6.06 15.21
C GLY A 168 -5.64 -5.21 13.99
N ILE A 169 -5.91 -3.92 14.20
CA ILE A 169 -6.24 -2.98 13.11
C ILE A 169 -5.02 -2.77 12.21
N TRP A 170 -3.83 -2.62 12.81
CA TRP A 170 -2.60 -2.39 12.06
C TRP A 170 -2.23 -3.62 11.22
N CYS A 171 -2.41 -4.83 11.76
CA CYS A 171 -2.18 -6.10 11.07
C CYS A 171 -3.09 -6.32 9.86
N ALA A 172 -4.29 -5.72 9.84
CA ALA A 172 -5.20 -5.81 8.70
C ALA A 172 -4.62 -5.18 7.42
N TRP A 173 -3.72 -4.20 7.54
CA TRP A 173 -3.08 -3.52 6.41
C TRP A 173 -2.12 -4.45 5.63
N PRO A 174 -1.08 -5.04 6.26
CA PRO A 174 -0.23 -6.03 5.63
C PRO A 174 -0.97 -7.17 4.92
N VAL A 175 -2.04 -7.70 5.53
CA VAL A 175 -2.81 -8.80 4.95
C VAL A 175 -3.52 -8.35 3.67
N GLY A 176 -4.22 -7.20 3.73
CA GLY A 176 -4.87 -6.61 2.56
C GLY A 176 -3.87 -6.33 1.44
N TRP A 177 -2.74 -5.71 1.76
CA TRP A 177 -1.67 -5.43 0.81
C TRP A 177 -1.11 -6.69 0.18
N THR A 178 -0.87 -7.75 0.96
CA THR A 178 -0.28 -8.99 0.45
C THR A 178 -1.22 -9.69 -0.53
N VAL A 179 -2.50 -9.86 -0.17
CA VAL A 179 -3.49 -10.49 -1.05
C VAL A 179 -3.71 -9.67 -2.32
N ALA A 180 -3.86 -8.36 -2.18
CA ALA A 180 -4.09 -7.49 -3.33
C ALA A 180 -2.85 -7.38 -4.24
N THR A 181 -1.64 -7.39 -3.68
CA THR A 181 -0.39 -7.47 -4.47
C THR A 181 -0.36 -8.74 -5.29
N PHE A 182 -0.68 -9.87 -4.67
CA PHE A 182 -0.73 -11.15 -5.36
C PHE A 182 -1.71 -11.10 -6.55
N LEU A 183 -2.92 -10.57 -6.34
CA LEU A 183 -3.92 -10.40 -7.40
C LEU A 183 -3.42 -9.46 -8.52
N SER A 184 -2.89 -8.29 -8.18
CA SER A 184 -2.38 -7.33 -9.17
C SER A 184 -1.25 -7.91 -10.01
N VAL A 185 -0.31 -8.64 -9.39
CA VAL A 185 0.81 -9.29 -10.08
C VAL A 185 0.31 -10.46 -10.95
N LEU A 186 -0.66 -11.25 -10.47
CA LEU A 186 -1.30 -12.31 -11.26
C LEU A 186 -1.98 -11.71 -12.51
N PHE A 187 -2.76 -10.66 -12.33
CA PHE A 187 -3.44 -9.97 -13.42
C PHE A 187 -2.46 -9.33 -14.40
N TYR A 188 -1.34 -8.80 -13.91
CA TYR A 188 -0.25 -8.36 -14.75
C TYR A 188 0.32 -9.51 -15.60
N LYS A 189 0.58 -10.67 -15.00
CA LYS A 189 1.10 -11.85 -15.71
C LYS A 189 0.14 -12.38 -16.78
N GLN A 190 -1.16 -12.28 -16.55
CA GLN A 190 -2.20 -12.68 -17.52
C GLN A 190 -2.49 -11.63 -18.61
N GLY A 191 -1.82 -10.48 -18.60
CA GLY A 191 -2.03 -9.41 -19.57
C GLY A 191 -1.67 -9.82 -21.00
N TYR A 192 -2.37 -9.26 -21.99
CA TYR A 192 -2.16 -9.58 -23.41
C TYR A 192 -0.75 -9.21 -23.90
N TRP A 193 -0.10 -8.23 -23.24
CA TRP A 193 1.29 -7.86 -23.50
C TRP A 193 2.32 -8.96 -23.20
N ASN A 194 1.92 -10.03 -22.50
CA ASN A 194 2.79 -11.17 -22.25
C ASN A 194 2.67 -12.28 -23.30
N ARG A 195 1.59 -12.29 -24.09
CA ARG A 195 1.28 -13.37 -25.06
C ARG A 195 2.07 -13.29 -26.36
N THR A 196 2.64 -12.14 -26.68
CA THR A 196 3.37 -11.89 -27.94
C THR A 196 4.77 -12.52 -28.00
N GLN A 197 5.20 -13.25 -26.98
CA GLN A 197 6.51 -13.94 -26.94
C GLN A 197 6.43 -15.46 -27.15
N GLU A 198 5.23 -16.04 -27.27
CA GLU A 198 5.06 -17.50 -27.47
C GLU A 198 5.07 -17.93 -28.96
N THR A 199 5.32 -17.01 -29.88
CA THR A 199 5.52 -17.31 -31.31
C THR A 199 6.91 -16.90 -31.76
N VAL A 200 7.92 -17.70 -31.37
CA VAL A 200 9.19 -17.85 -32.10
C VAL A 200 9.59 -19.32 -32.02
#